data_AF-A0A9I9EJD5-F1
#
_entry.id   AF-A0A9I9EJD5-F1
#
_cell.length_a   1.000
_cell.length_b   1.000
_cell.length_c   1.000
_cell.angle_alpha   90.00
_cell.angle_beta   90.00
_cell.angle_gamma   90.00
#
_symmetry.space_group_name_H-M   'P 1'
#
loop_
_entity.id
_entity.type
_entity.pdbx_description
1 polymer ?
#
loop_
_entity_poly.entity_id
_entity_poly.type
_entity_poly.pdbx_seq_one_letter_code
_entity_poly.pdbx_strand_id
1 'polypeptide(L)'
;MSLIRFHLPISKLSVSNLVSNDCNVRRYANYQSLFVMLKSNGVGGGMCLKASTQSDDNVIVRQCANYQPPMWKDDFIQSLHNEFGYFTIFFSSESTSKQSVGSGKTYKKRFNQLKGQVKTLLGERRDSLEQLELIDVLQRLGISYHFRSEIKDILQRTISNKFYEEDKKKNSLYATSLQFRLLRQHQFHIFEDVFNAFKDEMGNFKTCFYEDINGMLSLYEASFLSTKGETVLEEAKCFAVKYLNEFIKSSKDELKVEMVEHALKLPLHWRIERLEARWSIDIYERIGTLNPILLEIAKLDFNMVQSIYQEDLKYAFRLQSYDC
;
A
#
# COMPACT_ATOMS: atom_id res chain seq x y z
N MET A 1 5.04 -13.54 -16.03
CA MET A 1 3.91 -13.89 -15.15
C MET A 1 2.98 -12.70 -15.07
N SER A 2 1.72 -12.85 -15.46
CA SER A 2 0.72 -11.80 -15.28
C SER A 2 0.14 -11.90 -13.88
N LEU A 3 -0.08 -10.77 -13.22
CA LEU A 3 -0.88 -10.77 -12.00
C LEU A 3 -2.32 -11.16 -12.37
N ILE A 4 -2.94 -12.03 -11.57
CA ILE A 4 -4.32 -12.44 -11.83
C ILE A 4 -5.22 -11.21 -11.73
N ARG A 5 -5.77 -10.78 -12.88
CA ARG A 5 -6.69 -9.66 -12.97
C ARG A 5 -8.05 -10.09 -12.44
N PHE A 6 -8.34 -9.71 -11.20
CA PHE A 6 -9.73 -9.47 -10.86
C PHE A 6 -10.07 -8.08 -11.39
N HIS A 7 -11.08 -7.99 -12.26
CA HIS A 7 -11.79 -6.72 -12.47
C HIS A 7 -12.55 -6.39 -11.19
N LEU A 8 -11.79 -5.97 -10.18
CA LEU A 8 -12.32 -5.30 -9.02
C LEU A 8 -12.58 -3.85 -9.46
N PRO A 9 -13.81 -3.33 -9.36
CA PRO A 9 -14.04 -1.90 -9.45
C PRO A 9 -13.55 -1.21 -8.16
N ILE A 10 -12.32 -1.52 -7.70
CA ILE A 10 -11.66 -0.77 -6.63
C ILE A 10 -11.29 0.62 -7.12
N SER A 11 -11.21 0.84 -8.44
CA SER A 11 -11.06 2.16 -9.05
C SER A 11 -12.20 3.15 -8.73
N LYS A 12 -13.31 2.70 -8.12
CA LYS A 12 -14.43 3.56 -7.69
C LYS A 12 -14.58 3.72 -6.18
N LEU A 13 -13.76 3.05 -5.35
CA LEU A 13 -13.71 3.35 -3.91
C LEU A 13 -12.86 4.61 -3.70
N SER A 14 -13.49 5.74 -3.97
CA SER A 14 -12.92 7.05 -3.71
C SER A 14 -13.00 7.35 -2.22
N VAL A 15 -11.90 7.14 -1.49
CA VAL A 15 -11.68 7.78 -0.19
C VAL A 15 -11.26 9.25 -0.42
N SER A 16 -11.99 9.98 -1.27
CA SER A 16 -11.62 11.36 -1.66
C SER A 16 -12.01 12.43 -0.63
N ASN A 17 -12.66 12.05 0.47
CA ASN A 17 -13.21 13.03 1.43
C ASN A 17 -12.51 13.06 2.80
N LEU A 18 -11.49 12.22 3.04
CA LEU A 18 -10.83 12.16 4.34
C LEU A 18 -9.51 12.95 4.44
N VAL A 19 -8.81 13.15 3.32
CA VAL A 19 -7.53 13.87 3.29
C VAL A 19 -7.76 15.28 2.75
N SER A 20 -7.65 16.27 3.63
CA SER A 20 -7.49 17.66 3.18
C SER A 20 -6.00 17.89 2.97
N ASN A 21 -5.63 18.30 1.75
CA ASN A 21 -4.29 18.80 1.42
C ASN A 21 -4.09 20.25 1.89
N ASP A 22 -5.03 20.81 2.67
CA ASP A 22 -4.84 22.11 3.30
C ASP A 22 -3.86 21.99 4.47
N CYS A 23 -2.78 22.75 4.36
CA CYS A 23 -1.79 23.02 5.40
C CYS A 23 -2.33 23.41 6.78
N ASN A 24 -3.61 23.75 6.91
CA ASN A 24 -4.20 24.26 8.15
C ASN A 24 -5.17 23.29 8.83
N VAL A 25 -5.36 22.08 8.30
CA VAL A 25 -6.38 21.16 8.83
C VAL A 25 -5.75 20.13 9.77
N ARG A 26 -5.73 20.45 11.07
CA ARG A 26 -5.57 19.46 12.15
C ARG A 26 -6.80 18.56 12.20
N ARG A 27 -6.78 17.41 11.51
CA ARG A 27 -7.81 16.39 11.69
C ARG A 27 -7.31 15.26 12.60
N TYR A 28 -7.83 15.27 13.82
CA TYR A 28 -7.94 14.07 14.63
C TYR A 28 -9.07 13.22 14.03
N ALA A 29 -8.72 12.11 13.38
CA ALA A 29 -9.70 11.09 13.04
C ALA A 29 -9.78 10.10 14.21
N ASN A 30 -10.77 10.28 15.09
CA ASN A 30 -11.21 9.21 15.97
C ASN A 30 -11.80 8.08 15.10
N TYR A 31 -11.16 6.91 15.11
CA TYR A 31 -11.57 5.71 14.38
C TYR A 31 -12.80 5.02 15.02
N GLN A 32 -13.89 5.75 15.25
CA GLN A 32 -15.12 5.18 15.83
C GLN A 32 -16.40 5.43 15.02
N SER A 33 -16.33 6.05 13.84
CA SER A 33 -17.52 6.18 12.99
C SER A 33 -17.18 6.03 11.52
N LEU A 34 -16.83 4.80 11.12
CA LEU A 34 -16.66 4.42 9.72
C LEU A 34 -17.75 3.43 9.32
N PHE A 35 -19.00 3.83 9.54
CA PHE A 35 -20.17 3.26 8.89
C PHE A 35 -21.09 4.42 8.53
N VAL A 36 -21.72 4.32 7.37
CA VAL A 36 -22.60 5.32 6.72
C VAL A 36 -21.86 6.35 5.86
N MET A 37 -21.89 6.11 4.54
CA MET A 37 -22.29 7.09 3.51
C MET A 37 -22.18 6.45 2.12
N LEU A 38 -23.24 5.78 1.67
CA LEU A 38 -23.50 5.57 0.25
C LEU A 38 -24.66 6.50 -0.14
N LYS A 39 -24.32 7.66 -0.73
CA LYS A 39 -25.29 8.42 -1.52
C LYS A 39 -25.38 7.77 -2.90
N SER A 40 -26.53 7.20 -3.24
CA SER A 40 -26.85 6.80 -4.61
C SER A 40 -27.49 7.97 -5.35
N ASN A 41 -26.99 8.26 -6.55
CA ASN A 41 -27.75 8.95 -7.58
C ASN A 41 -28.47 7.88 -8.42
N GLY A 42 -29.76 8.11 -8.72
CA GLY A 42 -30.71 7.19 -9.35
C GLY A 42 -30.31 6.65 -10.73
N VAL A 43 -31.09 5.83 -11.43
CA VAL A 43 -32.54 5.58 -11.41
C VAL A 43 -32.75 4.13 -11.90
N GLY A 44 -33.64 3.38 -11.26
CA GLY A 44 -34.03 2.05 -11.71
C GLY A 44 -35.12 1.49 -10.81
N GLY A 45 -36.38 1.72 -11.19
CA GLY A 45 -37.55 1.29 -10.43
C GLY A 45 -37.69 -0.23 -10.44
N GLY A 46 -37.52 -0.85 -9.27
CA GLY A 46 -38.00 -2.21 -9.00
C GLY A 46 -39.29 -2.13 -8.20
N MET A 47 -40.42 -2.51 -8.80
CA MET A 47 -41.71 -2.63 -8.12
C MET A 47 -41.64 -3.71 -7.05
N CYS A 48 -42.02 -3.36 -5.82
CA CYS A 48 -42.29 -4.32 -4.74
C CYS A 48 -43.75 -4.76 -4.85
N LEU A 49 -43.99 -6.06 -5.04
CA LEU A 49 -45.34 -6.64 -5.12
C LEU A 49 -46.01 -6.56 -3.75
N LYS A 50 -47.13 -5.84 -3.64
CA LYS A 50 -48.01 -5.87 -2.47
C LYS A 50 -48.99 -7.03 -2.62
N ALA A 51 -48.90 -8.02 -1.73
CA ALA A 51 -49.98 -8.97 -1.50
C ALA A 51 -51.02 -8.30 -0.59
N SER A 52 -52.25 -8.15 -1.08
CA SER A 52 -53.36 -7.58 -0.33
C SER A 52 -54.27 -8.69 0.20
N THR A 53 -54.29 -8.86 1.52
CA THR A 53 -55.43 -9.42 2.25
C THR A 53 -55.67 -8.55 3.49
N GLN A 54 -56.92 -8.10 3.69
CA GLN A 54 -57.34 -7.30 4.83
C GLN A 54 -57.77 -8.22 5.98
N SER A 55 -57.23 -8.02 7.18
CA SER A 55 -57.99 -7.99 8.44
C SER A 55 -57.08 -7.56 9.60
N ASP A 56 -57.68 -6.88 10.56
CA ASP A 56 -57.11 -6.18 11.72
C ASP A 56 -55.89 -6.81 12.40
N ASP A 57 -54.82 -6.01 12.48
CA ASP A 57 -53.94 -5.82 13.64
C ASP A 57 -52.95 -4.71 13.25
N ASN A 58 -52.47 -3.90 14.19
CA ASN A 58 -51.51 -2.81 13.93
C ASN A 58 -50.32 -3.31 13.09
N VAL A 59 -50.38 -3.16 11.76
CA VAL A 59 -49.35 -3.63 10.84
C VAL A 59 -48.12 -2.77 11.08
N ILE A 60 -47.15 -3.33 11.80
CA ILE A 60 -45.83 -2.72 11.94
C ILE A 60 -45.19 -2.74 10.55
N VAL A 61 -45.36 -1.65 9.80
CA VAL A 61 -44.70 -1.45 8.51
C VAL A 61 -43.22 -1.23 8.79
N ARG A 62 -42.41 -2.26 8.56
CA ARG A 62 -40.95 -2.14 8.64
C ARG A 62 -40.45 -1.27 7.49
N GLN A 63 -39.70 -0.21 7.81
CA GLN A 63 -39.02 0.58 6.80
C GLN A 63 -37.87 -0.24 6.19
N CYS A 64 -37.84 -0.32 4.86
CA CYS A 64 -36.74 -0.93 4.13
C CYS A 64 -35.69 0.13 3.78
N ALA A 65 -34.43 -0.14 4.08
CA ALA A 65 -33.30 0.75 3.80
C ALA A 65 -32.84 0.73 2.32
N ASN A 66 -33.53 -0.01 1.44
CA ASN A 66 -33.24 -0.13 0.01
C ASN A 66 -31.77 -0.48 -0.32
N TYR A 67 -31.15 -1.35 0.49
CA TYR A 67 -29.81 -1.86 0.20
C TYR A 67 -29.78 -2.64 -1.11
N GLN A 68 -28.70 -2.45 -1.87
CA GLN A 68 -28.45 -3.19 -3.09
C GLN A 68 -27.94 -4.60 -2.77
N PRO A 69 -28.23 -5.59 -3.63
CA PRO A 69 -27.68 -6.92 -3.46
C PRO A 69 -26.15 -6.90 -3.60
N PRO A 70 -25.46 -7.93 -3.05
CA PRO A 70 -24.02 -8.05 -3.18
C PRO A 70 -23.60 -8.12 -4.65
N MET A 71 -22.47 -7.47 -4.97
CA MET A 71 -21.94 -7.43 -6.34
C MET A 71 -21.56 -8.80 -6.88
N TRP A 72 -21.15 -9.73 -6.02
CA TRP A 72 -20.74 -11.08 -6.39
C TRP A 72 -21.79 -12.10 -5.96
N LYS A 73 -22.13 -12.98 -6.91
CA LYS A 73 -23.01 -14.13 -6.65
C LYS A 73 -22.22 -15.26 -6.00
N ASP A 74 -22.89 -16.10 -5.20
CA ASP A 74 -22.25 -17.23 -4.54
C ASP A 74 -21.58 -18.20 -5.54
N ASP A 75 -22.28 -18.58 -6.61
CA ASP A 75 -21.72 -19.44 -7.67
C ASP A 75 -20.38 -18.93 -8.22
N PHE A 76 -20.26 -17.60 -8.39
CA PHE A 76 -19.01 -16.99 -8.82
C PHE A 76 -17.91 -17.17 -7.77
N ILE A 77 -18.20 -16.92 -6.49
CA ILE A 77 -17.25 -17.09 -5.39
C ILE A 77 -16.82 -18.57 -5.25
N GLN A 78 -17.76 -19.51 -5.31
CA GLN A 78 -17.45 -20.94 -5.23
C GLN A 78 -16.62 -21.42 -6.44
N SER A 79 -16.84 -20.83 -7.63
CA SER A 79 -16.10 -21.16 -8.84
C SER A 79 -14.66 -20.64 -8.87
N LEU A 80 -14.26 -19.75 -7.95
CA LEU A 80 -12.93 -19.15 -7.96
C LEU A 80 -11.87 -20.25 -7.90
N HIS A 81 -10.93 -20.24 -8.84
CA HIS A 81 -9.80 -21.16 -8.83
C HIS A 81 -8.51 -20.39 -9.11
N ASN A 82 -7.48 -20.70 -8.35
CA ASN A 82 -6.17 -20.06 -8.49
C ASN A 82 -5.09 -21.13 -8.62
N GLU A 83 -4.36 -21.09 -9.73
CA GLU A 83 -3.26 -22.01 -10.03
C GLU A 83 -2.07 -21.87 -9.06
N PHE A 84 -1.96 -20.70 -8.40
CA PHE A 84 -1.01 -20.42 -7.33
C PHE A 84 -1.47 -20.96 -5.99
N GLY A 85 -2.69 -21.52 -5.95
CA GLY A 85 -3.28 -22.19 -4.82
C GLY A 85 -2.28 -23.13 -4.16
N TYR A 86 -1.94 -22.78 -2.93
CA TYR A 86 -1.26 -23.69 -2.04
C TYR A 86 -2.23 -24.85 -1.80
N PHE A 87 -2.06 -25.95 -2.52
CA PHE A 87 -2.82 -27.17 -2.27
C PHE A 87 -2.79 -27.42 -0.76
N THR A 88 -3.95 -27.30 -0.13
CA THR A 88 -4.16 -27.44 1.30
C THR A 88 -3.60 -28.78 1.73
N ILE A 89 -2.37 -28.77 2.24
CA ILE A 89 -1.90 -29.80 3.17
C ILE A 89 -2.56 -29.43 4.50
N PHE A 90 -3.85 -29.73 4.61
CA PHE A 90 -4.53 -29.81 5.90
C PHE A 90 -5.09 -31.22 5.99
N PHE A 91 -4.41 -32.04 6.81
CA PHE A 91 -4.85 -33.31 7.40
C PHE A 91 -5.54 -34.33 6.47
N SER A 92 -4.80 -34.95 5.55
CA SER A 92 -5.01 -36.39 5.34
C SER A 92 -3.83 -37.11 5.95
N SER A 93 -3.99 -37.51 7.22
CA SER A 93 -3.20 -38.57 7.84
C SER A 93 -3.55 -39.88 7.14
N GLU A 94 -3.15 -40.04 5.89
CA GLU A 94 -3.13 -41.36 5.29
C GLU A 94 -2.07 -41.43 4.21
N SER A 95 -1.10 -42.28 4.52
CA SER A 95 -0.02 -42.77 3.71
C SER A 95 -0.56 -43.36 2.40
N THR A 96 -0.83 -42.53 1.41
CA THR A 96 -0.85 -42.98 0.02
C THR A 96 -0.07 -42.00 -0.82
N SER A 97 1.02 -42.54 -1.38
CA SER A 97 1.83 -41.99 -2.44
C SER A 97 0.97 -41.58 -3.64
N LYS A 98 0.40 -40.38 -3.59
CA LYS A 98 -0.05 -39.66 -4.79
C LYS A 98 0.84 -38.43 -4.91
N GLN A 99 1.82 -38.58 -5.79
CA GLN A 99 2.71 -37.53 -6.23
C GLN A 99 1.90 -36.47 -7.00
N SER A 100 1.15 -35.63 -6.29
CA SER A 100 0.54 -34.45 -6.91
C SER A 100 1.65 -33.49 -7.29
N VAL A 101 1.99 -33.51 -8.58
CA VAL A 101 2.76 -32.50 -9.32
C VAL A 101 1.84 -31.28 -9.49
N GLY A 102 1.50 -30.62 -8.39
CA GLY A 102 0.66 -29.42 -8.40
C GLY A 102 1.48 -28.17 -8.69
N SER A 103 0.98 -27.29 -9.55
CA SER A 103 1.62 -26.01 -9.93
C SER A 103 2.10 -25.20 -8.71
N GLY A 104 1.34 -25.22 -7.61
CA GLY A 104 1.70 -24.58 -6.33
C GLY A 104 3.04 -25.03 -5.71
N LYS A 105 3.44 -26.31 -5.87
CA LYS A 105 4.77 -26.78 -5.39
C LYS A 105 5.90 -26.16 -6.21
N THR A 106 5.69 -25.99 -7.51
CA THR A 106 6.64 -25.36 -8.43
C THR A 106 6.80 -23.87 -8.11
N TYR A 107 5.70 -23.15 -7.90
CA TYR A 107 5.75 -21.72 -7.53
C TYR A 107 6.38 -21.48 -6.17
N LYS A 108 6.10 -22.33 -5.17
CA LYS A 108 6.76 -22.23 -3.86
C LYS A 108 8.28 -22.44 -3.97
N LYS A 109 8.71 -23.42 -4.77
CA LYS A 109 10.14 -23.66 -5.01
C LYS A 109 10.79 -22.45 -5.66
N ARG A 110 10.16 -21.89 -6.71
CA ARG A 110 10.65 -20.69 -7.40
C ARG A 110 10.68 -19.47 -6.46
N PHE A 111 9.62 -19.26 -5.69
CA PHE A 111 9.54 -18.21 -4.68
C PHE A 111 10.68 -18.31 -3.67
N ASN A 112 10.96 -19.50 -3.13
CA ASN A 112 12.06 -19.71 -2.19
C ASN A 112 13.44 -19.45 -2.81
N GLN A 113 13.62 -19.80 -4.10
CA GLN A 113 14.86 -19.48 -4.83
C GLN A 113 15.05 -17.97 -4.95
N LEU A 114 14.01 -17.24 -5.38
CA LEU A 114 14.06 -15.78 -5.51
C LEU A 114 14.24 -15.11 -4.14
N LYS A 115 13.58 -15.61 -3.09
CA LYS A 115 13.75 -15.14 -1.72
C LYS A 115 15.20 -15.27 -1.26
N GLY A 116 15.86 -16.38 -1.59
CA GLY A 116 17.29 -16.56 -1.36
C GLY A 116 18.15 -15.52 -2.09
N GLN A 117 17.85 -15.26 -3.36
CA GLN A 117 18.55 -14.22 -4.14
C GLN A 117 18.38 -12.83 -3.53
N VAL A 118 17.16 -12.45 -3.13
CA VAL A 118 16.90 -11.14 -2.49
C VAL A 118 17.61 -11.02 -1.15
N LYS A 119 17.71 -12.10 -0.36
CA LYS A 119 18.54 -12.11 0.87
C LYS A 119 20.00 -11.84 0.57
N THR A 120 20.55 -12.44 -0.50
CA THR A 120 21.92 -12.15 -0.95
C THR A 120 22.07 -10.67 -1.32
N LEU A 121 21.12 -10.11 -2.09
CA LEU A 121 21.13 -8.69 -2.46
C LEU A 121 21.10 -7.75 -1.24
N LEU A 122 20.38 -8.12 -0.18
CA LEU A 122 20.33 -7.37 1.08
C LEU A 122 21.60 -7.53 1.94
N GLY A 123 22.30 -8.66 1.81
CA GLY A 123 23.54 -8.96 2.53
C GLY A 123 24.80 -8.36 1.89
N GLU A 124 24.72 -7.96 0.62
CA GLU A 124 25.83 -7.30 -0.08
C GLU A 124 26.17 -5.93 0.54
N ARG A 125 27.48 -5.64 0.62
CA ARG A 125 27.97 -4.34 1.07
C ARG A 125 27.80 -3.33 -0.07
N ARG A 126 26.76 -2.51 0.02
CA ARG A 126 26.42 -1.46 -0.95
C ARG A 126 26.53 -0.07 -0.33
N ASP A 127 26.38 0.95 -1.16
CA ASP A 127 26.19 2.31 -0.68
C ASP A 127 24.97 2.40 0.26
N SER A 128 25.04 3.27 1.27
CA SER A 128 23.96 3.40 2.25
C SER A 128 22.64 3.80 1.61
N LEU A 129 22.65 4.64 0.56
CA LEU A 129 21.44 5.05 -0.15
C LEU A 129 20.86 3.87 -0.93
N GLU A 130 21.66 3.14 -1.69
CA GLU A 130 21.21 1.96 -2.46
C GLU A 130 20.55 0.90 -1.56
N GLN A 131 21.07 0.71 -0.34
CA GLN A 131 20.44 -0.21 0.63
C GLN A 131 19.06 0.30 1.07
N LEU A 132 18.91 1.60 1.31
CA LEU A 132 17.64 2.20 1.70
C LEU A 132 16.62 2.17 0.56
N GLU A 133 17.06 2.43 -0.68
CA GLU A 133 16.21 2.32 -1.88
C GLU A 133 15.73 0.88 -2.09
N LEU A 134 16.59 -0.11 -1.88
CA LEU A 134 16.19 -1.51 -1.94
C LEU A 134 15.13 -1.83 -0.88
N ILE A 135 15.29 -1.35 0.35
CA ILE A 135 14.28 -1.52 1.41
C ILE A 135 12.96 -0.88 1.00
N ASP A 136 12.99 0.34 0.46
CA ASP A 136 11.78 1.05 0.01
C ASP A 136 11.05 0.29 -1.08
N VAL A 137 11.79 -0.22 -2.07
CA VAL A 137 11.23 -1.06 -3.14
C VAL A 137 10.57 -2.30 -2.56
N LEU A 138 11.21 -2.99 -1.61
CA LEU A 138 10.63 -4.18 -0.98
C LEU A 138 9.34 -3.86 -0.21
N GLN A 139 9.28 -2.70 0.46
CA GLN A 139 8.07 -2.24 1.15
C GLN A 139 6.96 -1.89 0.16
N ARG A 140 7.25 -1.11 -0.87
CA ARG A 140 6.29 -0.73 -1.92
C ARG A 140 5.75 -1.94 -2.67
N LEU A 141 6.60 -2.92 -2.98
CA LEU A 141 6.18 -4.18 -3.62
C LEU A 141 5.42 -5.13 -2.68
N GLY A 142 5.28 -4.78 -1.40
CA GLY A 142 4.51 -5.57 -0.42
C GLY A 142 5.17 -6.89 -0.04
N ILE A 143 6.50 -7.01 -0.16
CA ILE A 143 7.26 -8.24 0.15
C ILE A 143 8.25 -8.06 1.31
N SER A 144 8.37 -6.86 1.87
CA SER A 144 9.25 -6.53 3.00
C SER A 144 9.06 -7.45 4.22
N TYR A 145 7.84 -7.95 4.43
CA TYR A 145 7.52 -8.83 5.56
C TYR A 145 8.28 -10.17 5.54
N HIS A 146 8.85 -10.57 4.39
CA HIS A 146 9.71 -11.75 4.27
C HIS A 146 11.14 -11.53 4.74
N PHE A 147 11.56 -10.27 4.93
CA PHE A 147 12.94 -9.84 5.16
C PHE A 147 13.07 -8.94 6.40
N ARG A 148 12.18 -9.09 7.39
CA ARG A 148 12.11 -8.20 8.56
C ARG A 148 13.43 -8.12 9.34
N SER A 149 14.11 -9.26 9.51
CA SER A 149 15.42 -9.34 10.17
C SER A 149 16.48 -8.54 9.42
N GLU A 150 16.61 -8.80 8.12
CA GLU A 150 17.60 -8.19 7.25
C GLU A 150 17.41 -6.66 7.18
N ILE A 151 16.16 -6.22 7.05
CA ILE A 151 15.80 -4.79 7.04
C ILE A 151 16.17 -4.14 8.37
N LYS A 152 15.83 -4.77 9.51
CA LYS A 152 16.16 -4.24 10.83
C LYS A 152 17.67 -4.10 11.03
N ASP A 153 18.43 -5.11 10.63
CA ASP A 153 19.89 -5.10 10.74
C ASP A 153 20.52 -4.00 9.86
N ILE A 154 20.01 -3.80 8.64
CA ILE A 154 20.43 -2.70 7.76
C ILE A 154 20.18 -1.35 8.44
N LEU A 155 18.95 -1.09 8.89
CA LEU A 155 18.58 0.19 9.49
C LEU A 155 19.37 0.46 10.79
N GLN A 156 19.62 -0.55 11.61
CA GLN A 156 20.43 -0.43 12.82
C GLN A 156 21.89 -0.05 12.50
N ARG A 157 22.47 -0.62 11.44
CA ARG A 157 23.80 -0.23 10.94
C ARG A 157 23.82 1.22 10.44
N THR A 158 22.79 1.63 9.71
CA THR A 158 22.65 3.00 9.21
C THR A 158 22.67 4.03 10.36
N ILE A 159 22.01 3.72 11.49
CA ILE A 159 22.05 4.60 12.68
C ILE A 159 23.42 4.55 13.37
N SER A 160 23.98 3.35 13.54
CA SER A 160 25.23 3.14 14.29
C SER A 160 26.44 3.77 13.62
N ASN A 161 26.44 3.88 12.29
CA ASN A 161 27.48 4.56 11.52
C ASN A 161 27.48 6.08 11.68
N LYS A 162 26.70 6.63 12.64
CA LYS A 162 26.60 8.04 13.06
C LYS A 162 26.67 9.04 11.91
N PHE A 163 25.50 9.55 11.56
CA PHE A 163 25.27 10.85 10.94
C PHE A 163 25.82 12.00 11.80
N TYR A 164 27.14 12.21 11.95
CA TYR A 164 27.57 13.40 12.70
C TYR A 164 28.70 14.27 12.18
N GLU A 165 29.65 13.84 11.34
CA GLU A 165 30.76 14.77 11.05
C GLU A 165 31.17 14.96 9.58
N GLU A 166 31.12 13.96 8.70
CA GLU A 166 31.82 14.13 7.40
C GLU A 166 30.92 14.42 6.17
N ASP A 167 29.62 14.08 6.18
CA ASP A 167 28.77 14.13 4.97
C ASP A 167 27.60 15.13 4.98
N LYS A 168 27.59 16.09 5.94
CA LYS A 168 26.57 17.16 5.97
C LYS A 168 26.50 18.00 4.67
N LYS A 169 27.55 17.96 3.84
CA LYS A 169 27.61 18.65 2.53
C LYS A 169 27.13 17.82 1.34
N LYS A 170 26.83 16.51 1.52
CA LYS A 170 26.55 15.59 0.40
C LYS A 170 25.19 14.89 0.44
N ASN A 171 24.46 14.92 1.55
CA ASN A 171 23.19 14.19 1.61
C ASN A 171 22.09 14.95 0.88
N SER A 172 21.65 14.40 -0.25
CA SER A 172 20.50 14.90 -1.00
C SER A 172 19.24 14.94 -0.12
N LEU A 173 18.32 15.84 -0.46
CA LEU A 173 17.00 15.90 0.17
C LEU A 173 16.32 14.53 0.11
N TYR A 174 16.46 13.85 -1.03
CA TYR A 174 15.99 12.48 -1.24
C TYR A 174 16.55 11.48 -0.23
N ALA A 175 17.88 11.39 -0.08
CA ALA A 175 18.50 10.42 0.82
C ALA A 175 18.07 10.65 2.28
N THR A 176 18.08 11.91 2.73
CA THR A 176 17.72 12.26 4.10
C THR A 176 16.25 11.97 4.39
N SER A 177 15.36 12.33 3.47
CA SER A 177 13.92 12.09 3.62
C SER A 177 13.59 10.60 3.60
N LEU A 178 14.21 9.83 2.70
CA LEU A 178 14.03 8.39 2.60
C LEU A 178 14.47 7.68 3.87
N GLN A 179 15.68 8.01 4.34
CA GLN A 179 16.22 7.44 5.57
C GLN A 179 15.34 7.78 6.78
N PHE A 180 14.97 9.05 6.94
CA PHE A 180 14.10 9.51 8.02
C PHE A 180 12.80 8.72 8.06
N ARG A 181 12.13 8.58 6.90
CA ARG A 181 10.90 7.82 6.76
C ARG A 181 11.08 6.36 7.17
N LEU A 182 12.07 5.68 6.59
CA LEU A 182 12.32 4.26 6.88
C LEU A 182 12.65 4.04 8.36
N LEU A 183 13.50 4.88 8.95
CA LEU A 183 13.85 4.77 10.37
C LEU A 183 12.61 4.94 11.27
N ARG A 184 11.78 5.96 11.03
CA ARG A 184 10.56 6.16 11.82
C ARG A 184 9.52 5.04 11.64
N GLN A 185 9.36 4.53 10.42
CA GLN A 185 8.48 3.39 10.14
C GLN A 185 8.88 2.13 10.91
N HIS A 186 10.18 1.99 11.23
CA HIS A 186 10.74 0.90 12.02
C HIS A 186 11.00 1.29 13.49
N GLN A 187 10.25 2.28 14.00
CA GLN A 187 10.23 2.69 15.41
C GLN A 187 11.56 3.24 15.94
N PHE A 188 12.46 3.69 15.07
CA PHE A 188 13.64 4.42 15.51
C PHE A 188 13.31 5.90 15.76
N HIS A 189 13.82 6.42 16.87
CA HIS A 189 13.61 7.82 17.25
C HIS A 189 14.59 8.74 16.53
N ILE A 190 14.12 9.43 15.48
CA ILE A 190 14.89 10.43 14.72
C ILE A 190 14.18 11.77 14.83
N PHE A 191 14.92 12.84 15.16
CA PHE A 191 14.38 14.20 15.31
C PHE A 191 14.19 14.90 13.96
N GLU A 192 13.22 15.81 13.88
CA GLU A 192 12.95 16.59 12.66
C GLU A 192 14.08 17.56 12.29
N ASP A 193 15.00 17.84 13.22
CA ASP A 193 16.13 18.76 13.01
C ASP A 193 17.05 18.37 11.86
N VAL A 194 17.02 17.11 11.42
CA VAL A 194 17.73 16.67 10.21
C VAL A 194 17.32 17.47 8.98
N PHE A 195 16.10 18.00 8.94
CA PHE A 195 15.60 18.80 7.82
C PHE A 195 16.01 20.27 7.87
N ASN A 196 16.54 20.76 8.99
CA ASN A 196 17.03 22.14 9.09
C ASN A 196 18.21 22.43 8.14
N ALA A 197 18.95 21.40 7.73
CA ALA A 197 20.01 21.53 6.71
C ALA A 197 19.47 22.02 5.34
N PHE A 198 18.20 21.74 5.05
CA PHE A 198 17.53 22.12 3.80
C PHE A 198 16.79 23.46 3.91
N LYS A 199 16.94 24.17 5.03
CA LYS A 199 16.41 25.52 5.22
C LYS A 199 17.44 26.60 4.90
N ASP A 200 16.96 27.77 4.51
CA ASP A 200 17.73 29.00 4.30
C ASP A 200 17.94 29.77 5.61
N GLU A 201 18.65 30.91 5.55
CA GLU A 201 18.93 31.77 6.70
C GLU A 201 17.66 32.39 7.31
N MET A 202 16.58 32.46 6.53
CA MET A 202 15.27 32.95 6.99
C MET A 202 14.41 31.82 7.61
N GLY A 203 14.91 30.58 7.62
CA GLY A 203 14.21 29.42 8.16
C GLY A 203 13.23 28.75 7.19
N ASN A 204 13.18 29.16 5.92
CA ASN A 204 12.31 28.57 4.91
C ASN A 204 13.01 27.44 4.17
N PHE A 205 12.27 26.43 3.70
CA PHE A 205 12.85 25.39 2.84
C PHE A 205 13.40 26.00 1.54
N LYS A 206 14.66 25.66 1.23
CA LYS A 206 15.35 26.18 0.05
C LYS A 206 14.61 25.76 -1.22
N THR A 207 14.49 26.70 -2.15
CA THR A 207 13.86 26.46 -3.45
C THR A 207 14.75 25.71 -4.44
N CYS A 208 16.06 25.63 -4.23
CA CYS A 208 16.99 24.99 -5.18
C CYS A 208 16.72 23.50 -5.46
N PHE A 209 15.79 22.86 -4.74
CA PHE A 209 15.32 21.50 -5.03
C PHE A 209 14.27 21.44 -6.15
N TYR A 210 14.02 22.53 -6.89
CA TYR A 210 12.97 22.54 -7.93
C TYR A 210 13.20 21.49 -9.05
N GLU A 211 14.38 20.89 -9.14
CA GLU A 211 14.71 19.85 -10.12
C GLU A 211 14.69 18.43 -9.51
N ASP A 212 14.67 18.27 -8.18
CA ASP A 212 14.70 16.98 -7.49
C ASP A 212 13.29 16.53 -7.07
N ILE A 213 12.51 16.07 -8.07
CA ILE A 213 11.16 15.55 -7.84
C ILE A 213 11.13 14.36 -6.88
N ASN A 214 12.13 13.48 -6.93
CA ASN A 214 12.22 12.33 -6.05
C ASN A 214 12.49 12.78 -4.60
N GLY A 215 13.37 13.76 -4.43
CA GLY A 215 13.60 14.41 -3.14
C GLY A 215 12.34 15.02 -2.56
N MET A 216 11.56 15.75 -3.37
CA MET A 216 10.33 16.35 -2.89
C MET A 216 9.26 15.32 -2.55
N LEU A 217 9.12 14.27 -3.37
CA LEU A 217 8.19 13.19 -3.10
C LEU A 217 8.57 12.45 -1.80
N SER A 218 9.85 12.16 -1.60
CA SER A 218 10.35 11.54 -0.37
C SER A 218 10.14 12.46 0.84
N LEU A 219 10.33 13.78 0.71
CA LEU A 219 10.06 14.75 1.78
C LEU A 219 8.57 14.77 2.14
N TYR A 220 7.70 14.82 1.12
CA TYR A 220 6.25 14.73 1.30
C TYR A 220 5.90 13.45 2.09
N GLU A 221 6.38 12.28 1.66
CA GLU A 221 6.07 11.01 2.33
C GLU A 221 6.62 10.94 3.76
N ALA A 222 7.83 11.48 3.99
CA ALA A 222 8.44 11.55 5.32
C ALA A 222 7.66 12.46 6.28
N SER A 223 7.07 13.55 5.78
CA SER A 223 6.33 14.52 6.60
C SER A 223 5.09 13.93 7.27
N PHE A 224 4.49 12.87 6.70
CA PHE A 224 3.34 12.18 7.32
C PHE A 224 3.70 11.30 8.51
N LEU A 225 4.98 11.13 8.82
CA LEU A 225 5.44 10.51 10.06
C LEU A 225 5.64 11.52 11.20
N SER A 226 5.16 12.76 11.01
CA SER A 226 5.16 13.80 12.02
C SER A 226 4.34 13.43 13.26
N THR A 227 4.85 13.83 14.41
CA THR A 227 4.22 13.71 15.72
C THR A 227 3.90 15.09 16.30
N LYS A 228 3.16 15.14 17.41
CA LYS A 228 2.70 16.41 17.97
C LYS A 228 3.89 17.28 18.41
N GLY A 229 3.95 18.50 17.87
CA GLY A 229 4.97 19.49 18.22
C GLY A 229 6.09 19.63 17.18
N GLU A 230 6.06 18.81 16.12
CA GLU A 230 7.06 18.81 15.05
C GLU A 230 6.69 19.79 13.94
N THR A 231 7.14 21.03 14.10
CA THR A 231 6.80 22.15 13.20
C THR A 231 7.58 22.10 11.90
N VAL A 232 8.81 21.60 11.90
CA VAL A 232 9.65 21.49 10.69
C VAL A 232 9.02 20.52 9.70
N LEU A 233 8.46 19.40 10.16
CA LEU A 233 7.76 18.44 9.29
C LEU A 233 6.43 18.99 8.76
N GLU A 234 5.70 19.79 9.54
CA GLU A 234 4.48 20.43 9.08
C GLU A 234 4.78 21.45 7.96
N GLU A 235 5.82 22.25 8.14
CA GLU A 235 6.33 23.15 7.10
C GLU A 235 6.83 22.38 5.87
N ALA A 236 7.55 21.27 6.07
CA ALA A 236 8.03 20.42 4.99
C ALA A 236 6.88 19.85 4.15
N LYS A 237 5.82 19.39 4.80
CA LYS A 237 4.59 18.93 4.15
C LYS A 237 4.01 20.03 3.26
N CYS A 238 3.84 21.23 3.82
CA CYS A 238 3.30 22.37 3.10
C CYS A 238 4.13 22.79 1.90
N PHE A 239 5.45 22.83 2.08
CA PHE A 239 6.40 23.12 1.02
C PHE A 239 6.33 22.08 -0.10
N ALA A 240 6.38 20.80 0.26
CA ALA A 240 6.34 19.70 -0.71
C ALA A 240 5.00 19.64 -1.47
N VAL A 241 3.86 19.83 -0.79
CA VAL A 241 2.54 19.87 -1.45
C VAL A 241 2.47 20.98 -2.49
N LYS A 242 2.92 22.20 -2.15
CA LYS A 242 2.94 23.32 -3.10
C LYS A 242 3.78 22.98 -4.33
N TYR A 243 5.00 22.49 -4.11
CA TYR A 243 5.89 22.11 -5.19
C TYR A 243 5.31 21.01 -6.09
N LEU A 244 4.79 19.94 -5.49
CA LEU A 244 4.26 18.78 -6.22
C LEU A 244 3.02 19.15 -7.06
N ASN A 245 2.18 20.07 -6.58
CA ASN A 245 1.06 20.60 -7.37
C ASN A 245 1.54 21.43 -8.58
N GLU A 246 2.61 22.23 -8.43
CA GLU A 246 3.19 22.95 -9.57
C GLU A 246 3.89 22.01 -10.56
N PHE A 247 4.53 20.94 -10.07
CA PHE A 247 5.11 19.89 -10.91
C PHE A 247 4.05 19.22 -11.80
N ILE A 248 2.88 18.87 -11.24
CA ILE A 248 1.77 18.27 -12.02
C ILE A 248 1.34 19.19 -13.18
N LYS A 249 1.28 20.51 -12.95
CA LYS A 249 0.87 21.48 -13.98
C LYS A 249 1.89 21.69 -15.09
N SER A 250 3.18 21.46 -14.80
CA SER A 250 4.29 21.86 -15.68
C SER A 250 4.99 20.69 -16.37
N SER A 251 4.99 19.50 -15.75
CA SER A 251 5.69 18.33 -16.26
C SER A 251 4.94 17.64 -17.41
N LYS A 252 5.71 17.09 -18.36
CA LYS A 252 5.20 16.24 -19.46
C LYS A 252 5.48 14.75 -19.23
N ASP A 253 6.15 14.40 -18.13
CA ASP A 253 6.46 13.02 -17.77
C ASP A 253 5.22 12.38 -17.12
N GLU A 254 4.40 11.73 -17.94
CA GLU A 254 3.12 11.13 -17.54
C GLU A 254 3.28 10.15 -16.36
N LEU A 255 4.35 9.35 -16.35
CA LEU A 255 4.61 8.39 -15.28
C LEU A 255 4.89 9.10 -13.96
N LYS A 256 5.76 10.12 -13.97
CA LYS A 256 6.04 10.89 -12.74
C LYS A 256 4.81 11.66 -12.26
N VAL A 257 4.03 12.24 -13.18
CA VAL A 257 2.77 12.91 -12.83
C VAL A 257 1.82 11.94 -12.13
N GLU A 258 1.60 10.75 -12.69
CA GLU A 258 0.76 9.71 -12.08
C GLU A 258 1.24 9.31 -10.68
N MET A 259 2.56 9.17 -10.49
CA MET A 259 3.14 8.86 -9.17
C MET A 259 2.91 9.98 -8.16
N VAL A 260 3.03 11.24 -8.57
CA VAL A 260 2.82 12.41 -7.72
C VAL A 260 1.34 12.57 -7.37
N GLU A 261 0.44 12.44 -8.36
CA GLU A 261 -1.00 12.46 -8.14
C GLU A 261 -1.44 11.36 -7.17
N HIS A 262 -0.87 10.17 -7.32
CA HIS A 262 -1.13 9.07 -6.39
C HIS A 262 -0.69 9.44 -4.97
N ALA A 263 0.54 9.92 -4.75
CA ALA A 263 1.00 10.33 -3.42
C ALA A 263 0.14 11.46 -2.81
N LEU A 264 -0.23 12.47 -3.60
CA LEU A 264 -1.07 13.59 -3.15
C LEU A 264 -2.52 13.19 -2.84
N LYS A 265 -3.02 12.09 -3.40
CA LYS A 265 -4.36 11.56 -3.08
C LYS A 265 -4.40 10.94 -1.68
N LEU A 266 -3.36 10.19 -1.32
CA LEU A 266 -3.19 9.58 0.00
C LEU A 266 -1.69 9.28 0.18
N PRO A 267 -1.03 9.73 1.24
CA PRO A 267 0.37 9.43 1.50
C PRO A 267 0.59 7.95 1.80
N LEU A 268 1.78 7.44 1.48
CA LEU A 268 2.20 6.06 1.69
C LEU A 268 1.95 5.58 3.12
N HIS A 269 2.22 6.42 4.12
CA HIS A 269 2.04 6.07 5.52
C HIS A 269 0.59 5.72 5.91
N TRP A 270 -0.41 6.21 5.15
CA TRP A 270 -1.84 5.97 5.42
C TRP A 270 -2.46 4.91 4.50
N ARG A 271 -1.67 4.32 3.62
CA ARG A 271 -2.15 3.33 2.65
C ARG A 271 -2.17 1.94 3.24
N ILE A 272 -3.15 1.15 2.79
CA ILE A 272 -3.19 -0.28 3.06
C ILE A 272 -2.14 -0.95 2.16
N GLU A 273 -1.10 -1.50 2.77
CA GLU A 273 0.08 -2.08 2.09
C GLU A 273 -0.30 -3.01 0.95
N ARG A 274 -1.32 -3.87 1.15
CA ARG A 274 -1.68 -4.87 0.14
C ARG A 274 -2.33 -4.29 -1.11
N LEU A 275 -3.12 -3.23 -0.96
CA LEU A 275 -3.70 -2.49 -2.09
C LEU A 275 -2.61 -1.68 -2.80
N GLU A 276 -1.71 -1.09 -2.02
CA GLU A 276 -0.59 -0.32 -2.56
C GLU A 276 0.41 -1.20 -3.32
N ALA A 277 0.68 -2.41 -2.84
CA ALA A 277 1.55 -3.37 -3.50
C ALA A 277 1.10 -3.68 -4.93
N ARG A 278 -0.22 -3.78 -5.15
CA ARG A 278 -0.76 -4.03 -6.49
C ARG A 278 -0.44 -2.88 -7.45
N TRP A 279 -0.68 -1.65 -7.03
CA TRP A 279 -0.39 -0.46 -7.82
C TRP A 279 1.13 -0.32 -8.05
N SER A 280 1.91 -0.53 -7.00
CA SER A 280 3.38 -0.45 -7.05
C SER A 280 4.00 -1.49 -7.98
N ILE A 281 3.49 -2.73 -8.04
CA ILE A 281 3.97 -3.74 -9.00
C ILE A 281 3.73 -3.28 -10.44
N ASP A 282 2.55 -2.71 -10.72
CA ASP A 282 2.21 -2.23 -12.07
C ASP A 282 3.11 -1.05 -12.49
N ILE A 283 3.40 -0.13 -11.56
CA ILE A 283 4.36 0.97 -11.81
C ILE A 283 5.79 0.45 -11.97
N TYR A 284 6.22 -0.46 -11.12
CA TYR A 284 7.56 -1.05 -11.15
C TYR A 284 7.84 -1.77 -12.48
N GLU A 285 6.83 -2.43 -13.06
CA GLU A 285 6.93 -3.05 -14.38
C GLU A 285 7.06 -2.02 -15.52
N ARG A 286 6.43 -0.84 -15.40
CA ARG A 286 6.46 0.23 -16.43
C ARG A 286 7.78 0.99 -16.46
N ILE A 287 8.48 1.12 -15.33
CA ILE A 287 9.75 1.88 -15.24
C ILE A 287 10.87 1.20 -16.05
N GLY A 288 10.81 -0.11 -16.29
CA GLY A 288 11.62 -0.84 -17.28
C GLY A 288 13.11 -1.03 -16.95
N THR A 289 13.71 -0.17 -16.13
CA THR A 289 15.13 -0.23 -15.72
C THR A 289 15.37 -1.05 -14.45
N LEU A 290 14.32 -1.59 -13.84
CA LEU A 290 14.35 -2.11 -12.48
C LEU A 290 14.63 -3.62 -12.39
N ASN A 291 15.09 -4.06 -11.21
CA ASN A 291 15.57 -5.42 -10.98
C ASN A 291 14.46 -6.47 -11.24
N PRO A 292 14.62 -7.37 -12.24
CA PRO A 292 13.59 -8.35 -12.60
C PRO A 292 13.34 -9.41 -11.53
N ILE A 293 14.33 -9.68 -10.66
CA ILE A 293 14.19 -10.61 -9.53
C ILE A 293 13.13 -10.08 -8.55
N LEU A 294 13.17 -8.78 -8.25
CA LEU A 294 12.22 -8.12 -7.34
C LEU A 294 10.81 -8.10 -7.92
N LEU A 295 10.68 -7.86 -9.22
CA LEU A 295 9.39 -7.90 -9.91
C LEU A 295 8.79 -9.32 -9.89
N GLU A 296 9.61 -10.34 -10.19
CA GLU A 296 9.14 -11.74 -10.25
C GLU A 296 8.70 -12.24 -8.86
N ILE A 297 9.50 -12.01 -7.82
CA ILE A 297 9.15 -12.44 -6.46
C ILE A 297 7.91 -11.71 -5.95
N ALA A 298 7.75 -10.42 -6.25
CA ALA A 298 6.56 -9.65 -5.88
C ALA A 298 5.29 -10.19 -6.54
N LYS A 299 5.35 -10.54 -7.84
CA LYS A 299 4.22 -11.14 -8.55
C LYS A 299 3.84 -12.52 -8.02
N LEU A 300 4.85 -13.35 -7.73
CA LEU A 300 4.65 -14.68 -7.13
C LEU A 300 4.01 -14.56 -5.76
N ASP A 301 4.57 -13.72 -4.87
CA ASP A 301 4.01 -13.46 -3.54
C ASP A 301 2.57 -12.95 -3.64
N PHE A 302 2.33 -12.01 -4.55
CA PHE A 302 1.02 -11.40 -4.73
C PHE A 302 -0.04 -12.46 -5.05
N ASN A 303 0.24 -13.30 -6.05
CA ASN A 303 -0.70 -14.33 -6.50
C ASN A 303 -0.83 -15.47 -5.48
N MET A 304 0.25 -15.86 -4.79
CA MET A 304 0.21 -16.89 -3.74
C MET A 304 -0.66 -16.48 -2.57
N VAL A 305 -0.48 -15.27 -2.03
CA VAL A 305 -1.32 -14.78 -0.92
C VAL A 305 -2.75 -14.49 -1.38
N GLN A 306 -2.95 -14.03 -2.62
CA GLN A 306 -4.29 -13.89 -3.19
C GLN A 306 -5.03 -15.23 -3.25
N SER A 307 -4.33 -16.33 -3.50
CA SER A 307 -4.95 -17.67 -3.47
C SER A 307 -5.48 -18.03 -2.09
N ILE A 308 -4.78 -17.65 -1.03
CA ILE A 308 -5.21 -17.85 0.36
C ILE A 308 -6.48 -17.03 0.61
N TYR A 309 -6.50 -15.75 0.23
CA TYR A 309 -7.68 -14.90 0.39
C TYR A 309 -8.92 -15.42 -0.35
N GLN A 310 -8.75 -16.06 -1.51
CA GLN A 310 -9.88 -16.66 -2.23
C GLN A 310 -10.44 -17.88 -1.48
N GLU A 311 -9.59 -18.70 -0.87
CA GLU A 311 -10.05 -19.82 -0.06
C GLU A 311 -10.74 -19.35 1.22
N ASP A 312 -10.18 -18.34 1.89
CA ASP A 312 -10.80 -17.71 3.06
C ASP A 312 -12.17 -17.10 2.70
N LEU A 313 -12.26 -16.45 1.53
CA LEU A 313 -13.51 -15.89 1.02
C LEU A 313 -14.56 -16.97 0.77
N LYS A 314 -14.20 -18.07 0.11
CA LYS A 314 -15.12 -19.21 -0.09
C LYS A 314 -15.57 -19.81 1.22
N TYR A 315 -14.67 -19.92 2.20
CA TYR A 315 -15.01 -20.46 3.51
C TYR A 315 -16.03 -19.54 4.23
N ALA A 316 -15.78 -18.23 4.24
CA ALA A 316 -16.70 -17.25 4.83
C ALA A 316 -18.08 -17.24 4.15
N PHE A 317 -18.13 -17.34 2.81
CA PHE A 317 -19.39 -17.41 2.07
C PHE A 317 -20.16 -18.70 2.34
N ARG A 318 -19.47 -19.85 2.43
CA ARG A 318 -20.12 -21.12 2.77
C ARG A 318 -20.80 -21.04 4.14
N LEU A 319 -20.17 -20.43 5.14
CA LEU A 319 -20.78 -20.25 6.46
C LEU A 319 -22.07 -19.41 6.39
N GLN A 320 -22.06 -18.30 5.64
CA GLN A 320 -23.26 -17.48 5.47
C GLN A 320 -24.42 -18.24 4.84
N SER A 321 -24.13 -19.13 3.89
CA SER A 321 -25.16 -19.95 3.23
C SER A 321 -25.77 -21.04 4.14
N TYR A 322 -25.09 -21.46 5.21
CA TYR A 322 -25.64 -22.45 6.16
C TYR A 322 -26.50 -21.82 7.28
N ASP A 323 -26.33 -20.52 7.55
CA ASP A 323 -27.03 -19.80 8.63
C ASP A 323 -28.32 -19.07 8.16
N CYS A 324 -28.77 -19.29 6.91
CA CYS A 324 -30.04 -18.78 6.36
C CYS A 324 -31.02 -19.92 6.04
#